data_AF-A0ABD5R7L1-F1
#
_entry.id   AF-A0ABD5R7L1-F1
#
_cell.length_a   1.000
_cell.length_b   1.000
_cell.length_c   1.000
_cell.angle_alpha   90.00
_cell.angle_beta   90.00
_cell.angle_gamma   90.00
#
_symmetry.space_group_name_H-M   'P 1'
#
loop_
_entity.id
_entity.type
_entity.pdbx_description
1 polymer ?
#
loop_
_entity_poly.entity_id
_entity_poly.type
_entity_poly.pdbx_seq_one_letter_code
_entity_poly.pdbx_strand_id
1 'polypeptide(L)'
;MVAFGRTDLLSVALVAGTLVVGLVLLPTLPPTVAVHFSASGTPDNYVPRLVGVVSVPAIMVGVLGVLKVAERVDTPNDPRTMPTVTVATMGLLAGAHLLVLGWNLGYAVPMSVVVGGAVLWSLALAAYVVVRETTAI
;
A
#
# COMPACT_ATOMS: atom_id res chain seq x y z
N MET A 1 16.80 -13.07 -17.01
CA MET A 1 16.46 -11.67 -16.67
C MET A 1 14.96 -11.60 -16.45
N VAL A 2 14.50 -11.12 -15.30
CA VAL A 2 13.06 -10.88 -15.08
C VAL A 2 12.67 -9.74 -16.01
N ALA A 3 11.75 -9.99 -16.94
CA ALA A 3 11.28 -8.96 -17.86
C ALA A 3 10.47 -7.93 -17.07
N PHE A 4 10.84 -6.65 -17.17
CA PHE A 4 10.12 -5.57 -16.52
C PHE A 4 8.76 -5.41 -17.22
N GLY A 5 7.70 -5.88 -16.57
CA GLY A 5 6.38 -5.98 -17.17
C GLY A 5 5.55 -4.70 -17.04
N ARG A 6 4.38 -4.68 -17.70
CA ARG A 6 3.38 -3.60 -17.52
C ARG A 6 2.93 -3.45 -16.07
N THR A 7 2.85 -4.56 -15.33
CA THR A 7 2.48 -4.57 -13.91
C THR A 7 3.58 -3.99 -13.03
N ASP A 8 4.84 -4.19 -13.38
CA ASP A 8 5.97 -3.59 -12.65
C ASP A 8 5.98 -2.07 -12.83
N LEU A 9 5.72 -1.61 -14.05
CA LEU A 9 5.54 -0.18 -14.34
C LEU A 9 4.36 0.40 -13.55
N LEU A 10 3.24 -0.32 -13.45
CA LEU A 10 2.10 0.12 -12.65
C LEU A 10 2.45 0.20 -11.15
N SER A 11 3.13 -0.81 -10.60
CA SER A 11 3.57 -0.79 -9.20
C SER A 11 4.53 0.36 -8.92
N VAL A 12 5.49 0.62 -9.81
CA VAL A 12 6.40 1.77 -9.70
C VAL A 12 5.63 3.09 -9.84
N ALA A 13 4.67 3.17 -10.75
CA ALA A 13 3.82 4.35 -10.90
C ALA A 13 2.97 4.62 -9.64
N LEU A 14 2.47 3.58 -8.97
CA LEU A 14 1.77 3.72 -7.69
C LEU A 14 2.71 4.24 -6.59
N VAL A 15 3.94 3.73 -6.49
CA VAL A 15 4.96 4.23 -5.54
C VAL A 15 5.27 5.71 -5.81
N ALA A 16 5.61 6.03 -7.06
CA ALA A 16 5.97 7.38 -7.46
C ALA A 16 4.78 8.34 -7.28
N GLY A 17 3.58 7.94 -7.70
CA GLY A 17 2.35 8.71 -7.51
C GLY A 17 2.05 8.98 -6.04
N THR A 18 2.22 7.98 -5.17
CA THR A 18 2.04 8.13 -3.72
C THR A 18 3.00 9.19 -3.16
N LEU A 19 4.28 9.13 -3.53
CA LEU A 19 5.27 10.12 -3.11
C LEU A 19 4.95 11.51 -3.66
N VAL A 20 4.61 11.62 -4.95
CA VAL A 20 4.28 12.90 -5.60
C VAL A 20 3.08 13.55 -4.90
N VAL A 21 2.02 12.80 -4.63
CA VAL A 21 0.85 13.33 -3.91
C VAL A 21 1.25 13.83 -2.52
N GLY A 22 2.03 13.06 -1.77
CA GLY A 22 2.52 13.47 -0.45
C GLY A 22 3.38 14.74 -0.50
N LEU A 23 4.29 14.86 -1.48
CA LEU A 23 5.12 16.05 -1.67
C LEU A 23 4.31 17.28 -2.08
N VAL A 24 3.31 17.11 -2.95
CA VAL A 24 2.40 18.19 -3.37
C VAL A 24 1.57 18.70 -2.18
N LEU A 25 1.13 17.81 -1.30
CA LEU A 25 0.36 18.16 -0.09
C LEU A 25 1.24 18.59 1.09
N LEU A 26 2.56 18.36 1.04
CA LEU A 26 3.47 18.66 2.14
C LEU A 26 3.33 20.08 2.73
N PRO A 27 3.15 21.16 1.92
CA PRO A 27 3.00 22.52 2.45
C PRO A 27 1.69 22.76 3.20
N THR A 28 0.64 21.96 2.96
CA THR A 28 -0.69 22.11 3.58
C THR A 28 -0.85 21.28 4.84
N LEU A 29 0.06 20.34 5.08
CA LEU A 29 0.04 19.49 6.27
C LEU A 29 0.50 20.25 7.52
N PRO A 30 -0.08 19.94 8.70
CA PRO A 30 0.41 20.44 9.99
C PRO A 30 1.87 20.04 10.21
N PRO A 31 2.64 20.75 11.07
CA PRO A 31 4.06 20.44 11.30
C PRO A 31 4.32 18.99 11.72
N THR A 32 3.38 18.42 12.48
CA THR A 32 3.36 17.01 12.88
C THR A 32 2.08 16.35 12.38
N VAL A 33 2.19 15.13 11.88
CA VAL A 33 1.08 14.36 11.33
C VAL A 33 0.86 13.07 12.10
N ALA A 34 -0.40 12.71 12.31
CA ALA A 34 -0.80 11.42 12.85
C ALA A 34 -0.45 10.31 11.86
N VAL A 35 0.15 9.21 12.33
CA VAL A 35 0.55 8.06 11.50
C VAL A 35 0.10 6.71 12.06
N HIS A 36 -0.41 6.69 13.29
CA HIS A 36 -1.01 5.51 13.90
C HIS A 36 -2.28 5.92 14.63
N PHE A 37 -3.23 4.98 14.66
CA PHE A 37 -4.55 5.17 15.23
C PHE A 37 -4.88 3.93 16.07
N SER A 38 -5.43 4.14 17.26
CA SER A 38 -5.93 3.09 18.11
C SER A 38 -7.12 2.37 17.48
N ALA A 39 -7.57 1.26 18.07
CA ALA A 39 -8.78 0.56 17.64
C ALA A 39 -10.05 1.43 17.73
N SER A 40 -10.08 2.45 18.60
CA SER A 40 -11.16 3.44 18.67
C SER A 40 -11.04 4.55 17.61
N GLY A 41 -10.01 4.50 16.77
CA GLY A 41 -9.72 5.50 15.74
C GLY A 41 -9.10 6.79 16.27
N THR A 42 -8.60 6.78 17.51
CA THR A 42 -7.92 7.94 18.11
C THR A 42 -6.45 7.92 17.70
N PRO A 43 -5.90 9.02 17.16
CA PRO A 43 -4.46 9.09 16.90
C PRO A 43 -3.66 8.94 18.20
N ASP A 44 -2.64 8.08 18.18
CA ASP A 44 -1.78 7.81 19.35
C ASP A 44 -0.28 7.88 19.02
N ASN A 45 0.08 8.12 17.75
CA ASN A 45 1.46 8.38 17.33
C ASN A 45 1.54 9.48 16.25
N TYR A 46 2.55 10.33 16.38
CA TYR A 46 2.78 11.48 15.52
C TYR A 46 4.26 11.58 15.11
N VAL A 47 4.49 12.07 13.89
CA VAL A 47 5.84 12.29 13.35
C VAL A 47 5.90 13.64 12.62
N PRO A 48 7.10 14.21 12.36
CA PRO A 48 7.22 15.38 11.50
C PRO A 48 6.60 15.13 10.11
N ARG A 49 5.92 16.14 9.53
CA ARG A 49 5.19 15.99 8.26
C ARG A 49 5.99 15.39 7.11
N LEU A 50 7.28 15.73 7.00
CA LEU A 50 8.13 15.16 5.96
C LEU A 50 8.34 13.66 6.17
N VAL A 51 8.57 13.23 7.42
CA VAL A 51 8.69 11.81 7.78
C VAL A 51 7.40 11.06 7.46
N GLY A 52 6.24 11.64 7.80
CA GLY A 52 4.94 11.06 7.45
C GLY A 52 4.76 10.89 5.95
N VAL A 53 5.12 11.91 5.15
CA VAL A 53 5.02 11.89 3.69
C VAL A 53 5.93 10.85 3.04
N VAL A 54 7.19 10.72 3.47
CA VAL A 54 8.15 9.82 2.80
C VAL A 54 8.13 8.39 3.32
N SER A 55 7.58 8.15 4.52
CA SER A 55 7.61 6.82 5.16
C SER A 55 6.87 5.74 4.37
N VAL A 56 5.62 5.99 3.97
CA VAL A 56 4.85 4.97 3.22
C VAL A 56 5.45 4.70 1.83
N PRO A 57 5.83 5.69 1.00
CA PRO A 57 6.56 5.42 -0.24
C PRO A 57 7.85 4.60 -0.03
N ALA A 58 8.62 4.88 1.03
CA ALA A 58 9.81 4.08 1.35
C ALA A 58 9.46 2.63 1.72
N ILE A 59 8.40 2.43 2.52
CA ILE A 59 7.87 1.09 2.83
C ILE A 59 7.42 0.38 1.56
N MET A 60 6.71 1.07 0.65
CA MET A 60 6.27 0.49 -0.62
C MET A 60 7.45 0.00 -1.48
N VAL A 61 8.54 0.77 -1.56
CA VAL A 61 9.78 0.34 -2.25
C VAL A 61 10.34 -0.92 -1.60
N GLY A 62 10.43 -0.96 -0.27
CA GLY A 62 10.91 -2.14 0.46
C GLY A 62 10.05 -3.37 0.21
N VAL A 63 8.72 -3.23 0.32
CA VAL A 63 7.76 -4.31 0.09
C VAL A 63 7.80 -4.78 -1.37
N LEU A 64 7.89 -3.88 -2.34
CA LEU A 64 8.04 -4.24 -3.75
C LEU A 64 9.33 -5.06 -3.98
N GLY A 65 10.44 -4.68 -3.34
CA GLY A 65 11.68 -5.44 -3.38
C GLY A 65 11.52 -6.84 -2.79
N VAL A 66 10.88 -6.96 -1.62
CA VAL A 66 10.60 -8.26 -0.97
C VAL A 66 9.74 -9.15 -1.86
N LEU A 67 8.64 -8.62 -2.43
CA LEU A 67 7.77 -9.40 -3.32
C LEU A 67 8.48 -9.86 -4.59
N LYS A 68 9.38 -9.03 -5.15
CA LYS A 68 10.20 -9.40 -6.31
C LYS A 68 11.24 -10.46 -6.00
N VAL A 69 11.77 -10.49 -4.77
CA VAL A 69 12.64 -11.57 -4.31
C VAL A 69 11.83 -12.84 -4.08
N ALA A 70 10.65 -12.73 -3.44
CA ALA A 70 9.75 -13.86 -3.20
C ALA A 70 9.36 -14.56 -4.50
N GLU A 71 8.96 -13.82 -5.54
CA GLU A 71 8.61 -14.35 -6.87
C GLU A 71 9.75 -15.17 -7.51
N ARG A 72 11.01 -14.81 -7.23
CA ARG A 72 12.20 -15.50 -7.75
C ARG A 72 12.55 -16.77 -6.97
N VAL A 73 12.27 -16.78 -5.67
CA VAL A 73 12.59 -17.91 -4.78
C VAL A 73 11.48 -18.95 -4.85
N ASP A 74 10.23 -18.51 -4.92
CA ASP A 74 9.03 -19.32 -4.97
C ASP A 74 8.12 -18.81 -6.09
N THR A 75 8.35 -19.34 -7.30
CA THR A 75 7.61 -18.92 -8.48
C THR A 75 6.22 -19.55 -8.47
N PRO A 76 5.14 -18.75 -8.61
CA PRO A 76 3.77 -19.26 -8.58
C PRO A 76 3.47 -20.17 -9.78
N ASN A 77 2.48 -21.07 -9.64
CA ASN A 77 2.01 -21.91 -10.74
C ASN A 77 1.28 -21.06 -11.80
N ASP A 78 0.52 -20.05 -11.36
CA ASP A 78 -0.12 -19.12 -12.28
C ASP A 78 0.74 -17.84 -12.47
N PRO A 79 1.13 -17.50 -13.71
CA PRO A 79 1.95 -16.33 -13.98
C PRO A 79 1.27 -14.99 -13.64
N ARG A 80 -0.04 -14.97 -13.34
CA ARG A 80 -0.78 -13.76 -12.95
C ARG A 80 -0.79 -13.52 -11.45
N THR A 81 -0.45 -14.50 -10.62
CA THR A 81 -0.56 -14.43 -9.17
C THR A 81 0.34 -13.34 -8.59
N MET A 82 1.65 -13.44 -8.78
CA MET A 82 2.60 -12.47 -8.23
C MET A 82 2.41 -11.04 -8.78
N PRO A 83 2.15 -10.83 -10.09
CA PRO A 83 1.80 -9.50 -10.59
C PRO A 83 0.55 -8.91 -9.91
N THR A 84 -0.50 -9.71 -9.70
CA THR A 84 -1.74 -9.25 -9.06
C THR A 84 -1.52 -8.94 -7.59
N VAL A 85 -0.83 -9.82 -6.85
CA VAL A 85 -0.44 -9.58 -5.45
C VAL A 85 0.36 -8.28 -5.33
N THR A 86 1.36 -8.10 -6.20
CA THR A 86 2.22 -6.91 -6.16
C THR A 86 1.43 -5.62 -6.39
N VAL A 87 0.61 -5.55 -7.44
CA VAL A 87 -0.21 -4.36 -7.72
C VAL A 87 -1.24 -4.14 -6.62
N ALA A 88 -1.89 -5.19 -6.12
CA ALA A 88 -2.89 -5.08 -5.08
C ALA A 88 -2.30 -4.59 -3.74
N THR A 89 -1.11 -5.08 -3.36
CA THR A 89 -0.40 -4.60 -2.18
C THR A 89 0.04 -3.15 -2.34
N MET A 90 0.57 -2.75 -3.50
CA MET A 90 0.92 -1.35 -3.76
C MET A 90 -0.31 -0.44 -3.72
N GLY A 91 -1.44 -0.89 -4.27
CA GLY A 91 -2.71 -0.16 -4.22
C GLY A 91 -3.21 0.02 -2.79
N LEU A 92 -3.14 -1.03 -1.96
CA LEU A 92 -3.53 -0.96 -0.55
C LEU A 92 -2.67 0.05 0.22
N LEU A 93 -1.34 0.01 0.05
CA LEU A 93 -0.42 0.93 0.72
C LEU A 93 -0.60 2.37 0.25
N ALA A 94 -0.80 2.59 -1.05
CA ALA A 94 -1.11 3.90 -1.61
C ALA A 94 -2.43 4.45 -1.05
N GLY A 95 -3.48 3.63 -1.03
CA GLY A 95 -4.77 3.99 -0.44
C GLY A 95 -4.67 4.34 1.04
N ALA A 96 -3.94 3.53 1.82
CA ALA A 96 -3.69 3.82 3.24
C ALA A 96 -2.95 5.15 3.42
N HIS A 97 -1.94 5.45 2.58
CA HIS A 97 -1.24 6.73 2.64
C HIS A 97 -2.16 7.92 2.36
N LEU A 98 -3.00 7.83 1.32
CA LEU A 98 -3.96 8.88 0.98
C LEU A 98 -4.97 9.12 2.11
N LEU A 99 -5.41 8.06 2.79
CA LEU A 99 -6.28 8.17 3.96
C LEU A 99 -5.58 8.87 5.13
N VAL A 100 -4.31 8.55 5.40
CA VAL A 100 -3.51 9.22 6.43
C VAL A 100 -3.35 10.70 6.10
N LEU A 101 -3.03 11.05 4.85
CA LEU A 101 -2.92 12.45 4.41
C LEU A 101 -4.27 13.17 4.54
N GLY A 102 -5.36 12.54 4.08
CA GLY A 102 -6.71 13.09 4.19
C GLY A 102 -7.11 13.34 5.64
N TRP A 103 -6.87 12.39 6.54
CA TRP A 103 -7.15 12.59 7.97
C TRP A 103 -6.41 13.82 8.50
N ASN A 104 -5.11 13.96 8.19
CA ASN A 104 -4.29 15.09 8.64
C ASN A 104 -4.67 16.43 8.02
N LEU A 105 -5.42 16.42 6.92
CA LEU A 105 -6.04 17.61 6.30
C LEU A 105 -7.41 17.94 6.90
N GLY A 106 -7.89 17.16 7.88
CA GLY A 106 -9.16 17.38 8.58
C GLY A 106 -10.34 16.59 8.03
N TYR A 107 -10.13 15.66 7.08
CA TYR A 107 -11.21 14.79 6.62
C TYR A 107 -11.52 13.71 7.66
N ALA A 108 -12.78 13.67 8.11
CA ALA A 108 -13.25 12.66 9.04
C ALA A 108 -13.48 11.32 8.30
N VAL A 109 -12.55 10.39 8.45
CA VAL A 109 -12.71 9.00 7.96
C VAL A 109 -12.90 8.08 9.17
N PRO A 110 -14.01 7.33 9.26
CA PRO A 110 -14.18 6.34 10.32
C PRO A 110 -13.13 5.22 10.20
N MET A 111 -12.28 5.05 11.21
CA MET A 111 -11.22 4.04 11.19
C MET A 111 -11.77 2.61 11.13
N SER A 112 -12.98 2.38 11.63
CA SER A 112 -13.70 1.10 11.46
C SER A 112 -13.92 0.74 9.99
N VAL A 113 -14.22 1.74 9.14
CA VAL A 113 -14.39 1.55 7.69
C VAL A 113 -13.05 1.27 7.02
N VAL A 114 -11.99 1.97 7.45
CA VAL A 114 -10.63 1.75 6.93
C VAL A 114 -10.16 0.33 7.25
N VAL A 115 -10.27 -0.10 8.50
CA VAL A 115 -9.90 -1.45 8.95
C VAL A 115 -10.76 -2.51 8.26
N GLY A 116 -12.09 -2.32 8.22
CA GLY A 116 -12.99 -3.24 7.54
C GLY A 116 -12.64 -3.39 6.05
N GLY A 117 -12.38 -2.28 5.37
CA GLY A 117 -11.96 -2.27 3.96
C GLY A 117 -10.62 -2.99 3.75
N ALA A 118 -9.63 -2.75 4.62
CA ALA A 118 -8.33 -3.41 4.55
C ALA A 118 -8.41 -4.93 4.79
N VAL A 119 -9.26 -5.36 5.74
CA VAL A 119 -9.53 -6.78 6.01
C VAL A 119 -10.20 -7.43 4.80
N LEU A 120 -11.27 -6.81 4.27
CA LEU A 120 -11.96 -7.33 3.09
C LEU A 120 -11.03 -7.41 1.87
N TRP A 121 -10.19 -6.40 1.66
CA TRP A 121 -9.19 -6.40 0.60
C TRP A 121 -8.20 -7.57 0.76
N SER A 122 -7.70 -7.77 1.98
CA SER A 122 -6.75 -8.85 2.28
C SER A 122 -7.36 -10.22 2.08
N LEU A 123 -8.60 -10.42 2.52
CA LEU A 123 -9.35 -11.67 2.32
C LEU A 123 -9.63 -11.92 0.84
N ALA A 124 -10.04 -10.90 0.09
CA ALA A 124 -10.28 -11.00 -1.34
C ALA A 124 -9.00 -11.37 -2.10
N LEU A 125 -7.88 -10.75 -1.76
CA LEU A 125 -6.59 -11.08 -2.36
C LEU A 125 -6.14 -12.51 -2.01
N ALA A 126 -6.27 -12.92 -0.75
CA ALA A 126 -5.95 -14.28 -0.33
C ALA A 126 -6.83 -15.32 -1.05
N ALA A 127 -8.14 -15.09 -1.12
CA ALA A 127 -9.07 -15.95 -1.84
C ALA A 127 -8.72 -16.03 -3.33
N TYR A 128 -8.38 -14.90 -3.96
CA TYR A 128 -7.90 -14.87 -5.34
C TYR A 128 -6.67 -15.77 -5.52
N VAL A 129 -5.64 -15.62 -4.67
CA VAL A 129 -4.42 -16.42 -4.74
C VAL A 129 -4.73 -17.91 -4.58
N VAL A 130 -5.51 -18.29 -3.57
CA VAL A 130 -5.89 -19.70 -3.34
C VAL A 130 -6.61 -20.27 -4.55
N VAL A 131 -7.60 -19.56 -5.11
CA VAL A 131 -8.34 -20.03 -6.29
C VAL A 131 -7.41 -20.17 -7.49
N ARG A 132 -6.56 -19.18 -7.78
CA ARG A 132 -5.66 -19.23 -8.94
C ARG A 132 -4.65 -20.36 -8.83
N GLU A 133 -4.00 -20.51 -7.68
CA GLU A 133 -2.94 -21.50 -7.49
C GLU A 133 -3.47 -22.93 -7.37
N THR A 134 -4.71 -23.14 -6.93
CA THR A 134 -5.31 -24.49 -6.85
C THR A 134 -5.99 -24.95 -8.14
N THR A 135 -6.34 -24.01 -9.03
CA THR A 135 -7.00 -24.31 -10.31
C THR A 135 -6.08 -24.22 -11.52
N ALA A 136 -4.88 -23.66 -11.35
CA ALA A 136 -3.80 -23.75 -12.32
C ALA A 136 -3.25 -25.19 -12.34
N ILE A 137 -3.86 -26.03 -13.18
CA ILE A 137 -3.39 -27.38 -13.53
C ILE A 137 -2.69 -27.30 -14.88
#